data_AF-A0A957T413-F1
#
_entry.id   AF-A0A957T413-F1
#
_cell.length_a   1.000
_cell.length_b   1.000
_cell.length_c   1.000
_cell.angle_alpha   90.00
_cell.angle_beta   90.00
_cell.angle_gamma   90.00
#
_symmetry.space_group_name_H-M   'P 1'
#
loop_
_entity.id
_entity.type
_entity.pdbx_description
1 polymer ?
#
loop_
_entity_poly.entity_id
_entity_poly.type
_entity_poly.pdbx_seq_one_letter_code
_entity_poly.pdbx_strand_id
1 'polypeptide(L)'
;MRSHSRYTLPSLQGGWLLIIAFVPQFLAFYLSTTSHLFTDDMAAIALTISQSLLLLFGWRNRHQPAFSLLLLGLFANFLVIVSNGGLMPMSPTTLAALVSAERAATWQSGDRIAQTKDRLLPEEQTHFAILSDRFVLPKWTGYTVAYSVGDCIIALGAFWFLWGAGKPQPV
;
A
#
# COMPACT_ATOMS: atom_id res chain seq x y z
N MET A 1 44.43 6.05 9.11
CA MET A 1 43.69 4.92 9.71
C MET A 1 42.23 5.02 9.26
N ARG A 2 41.74 4.07 8.45
CA ARG A 2 40.32 4.04 8.04
C ARG A 2 39.52 3.46 9.21
N SER A 3 38.71 4.30 9.86
CA SER A 3 37.74 3.86 10.86
C SER A 3 36.75 2.91 10.18
N HIS A 4 36.74 1.63 10.59
CA HIS A 4 35.74 0.68 10.16
C HIS A 4 34.44 0.96 10.92
N SER A 5 33.59 1.84 10.38
CA SER A 5 32.23 2.01 10.89
C SER A 5 31.48 0.69 10.74
N ARG A 6 31.08 0.09 11.87
CA ARG A 6 30.22 -1.11 11.88
C ARG A 6 28.79 -0.66 11.60
N TYR A 7 28.24 -1.08 10.47
CA TYR A 7 26.81 -0.95 10.19
C TYR A 7 26.08 -2.02 11.00
N THR A 8 25.42 -1.63 12.09
CA THR A 8 24.51 -2.49 12.83
C THR A 8 23.11 -2.30 12.26
N LEU A 9 22.57 -3.34 11.62
CA LEU A 9 21.19 -3.31 11.16
C LEU A 9 20.26 -3.17 12.37
N PRO A 10 19.26 -2.27 12.33
CA PRO A 10 18.23 -2.21 13.36
C PRO A 10 17.59 -3.59 13.51
N SER A 11 17.55 -4.12 14.74
CA SER A 11 16.89 -5.40 15.01
C SER A 11 15.40 -5.26 14.74
N LEU A 12 14.93 -5.96 13.70
CA LEU A 12 13.53 -6.06 13.33
C LEU A 12 12.93 -7.34 13.89
N GLN A 13 11.82 -7.23 14.60
CA GLN A 13 11.09 -8.37 15.13
C GLN A 13 10.10 -8.89 14.11
N GLY A 14 10.23 -10.18 13.78
CA GLY A 14 9.27 -10.88 12.93
C GLY A 14 9.29 -10.47 11.47
N GLY A 15 10.47 -10.30 10.85
CA GLY A 15 10.58 -10.01 9.42
C GLY A 15 9.83 -11.01 8.51
N TRP A 16 9.62 -12.24 8.97
CA TRP A 16 8.76 -13.23 8.31
C TRP A 16 7.30 -12.76 8.13
N LEU A 17 6.77 -11.90 9.02
CA LEU A 17 5.43 -11.33 8.89
C LEU A 17 5.30 -10.50 7.62
N LEU A 18 6.37 -9.82 7.20
CA LEU A 18 6.36 -9.00 5.98
C LEU A 18 6.22 -9.89 4.74
N ILE A 19 6.91 -11.03 4.73
CA ILE A 19 6.80 -12.05 3.67
C ILE A 19 5.37 -12.62 3.66
N ILE A 20 4.86 -13.06 4.81
CA ILE A 20 3.51 -13.64 4.91
C ILE A 20 2.44 -12.60 4.56
N ALA A 21 2.62 -11.33 4.93
CA ALA A 21 1.71 -10.26 4.54
C ALA A 21 1.73 -10.03 3.03
N PHE A 22 2.89 -10.13 2.38
CA PHE A 22 3.00 -9.90 0.94
C PHE A 22 2.39 -11.01 0.10
N VAL A 23 2.48 -12.28 0.53
CA VAL A 23 2.01 -13.44 -0.25
C VAL A 23 0.55 -13.33 -0.73
N PRO A 24 -0.45 -13.01 0.13
CA PRO A 24 -1.83 -12.82 -0.32
C PRO A 24 -1.97 -11.75 -1.40
N GLN A 25 -1.28 -10.60 -1.27
CA GLN A 25 -1.33 -9.54 -2.28
C GLN A 25 -0.67 -10.01 -3.58
N PHE A 26 0.47 -10.69 -3.48
CA PHE A 26 1.19 -11.20 -4.64
C PHE A 26 0.32 -12.14 -5.47
N LEU A 27 -0.34 -13.10 -4.81
CA LEU A 27 -1.22 -14.07 -5.47
C LEU A 27 -2.51 -13.42 -6.01
N ALA A 28 -3.08 -12.46 -5.29
CA ALA A 28 -4.34 -11.83 -5.67
C ALA A 28 -4.20 -10.77 -6.78
N PHE A 29 -3.09 -10.03 -6.82
CA PHE A 29 -2.97 -8.79 -7.61
C PHE A 29 -1.77 -8.72 -8.56
N TYR A 30 -0.69 -9.45 -8.30
CA TYR A 30 0.56 -9.33 -9.09
C TYR A 30 0.81 -10.53 -10.00
N LEU A 31 0.43 -11.73 -9.57
CA LEU A 31 0.61 -12.94 -10.36
C LEU A 31 -0.63 -13.15 -11.26
N SER A 32 -0.49 -12.83 -12.55
CA SER A 32 -1.58 -12.96 -13.54
C SER A 32 -2.20 -14.35 -13.51
N THR A 33 -1.38 -15.41 -13.47
CA THR A 33 -1.81 -16.82 -13.43
C THR A 33 -2.82 -17.12 -12.32
N THR A 34 -2.71 -16.47 -11.15
CA THR A 34 -3.60 -16.71 -10.00
C THR A 34 -4.64 -15.63 -9.82
N SER A 35 -4.37 -14.39 -10.19
CA SER A 35 -5.28 -13.25 -10.00
C SER A 35 -6.67 -13.45 -10.61
N HIS A 36 -6.77 -14.17 -11.75
CA HIS A 36 -8.04 -14.55 -12.38
C HIS A 36 -8.90 -15.52 -11.56
N LEU A 37 -8.30 -16.22 -10.59
CA LEU A 37 -9.02 -17.16 -9.72
C LEU A 37 -9.65 -16.47 -8.50
N PHE A 38 -9.25 -15.24 -8.19
CA PHE A 38 -9.78 -14.50 -7.04
C PHE A 38 -11.09 -13.81 -7.43
N THR A 39 -12.17 -14.15 -6.74
CA THR A 39 -13.37 -13.31 -6.72
C THR A 39 -13.10 -11.99 -5.99
N ASP A 40 -13.99 -11.02 -6.15
CA ASP A 40 -13.83 -9.72 -5.50
C ASP A 40 -13.79 -9.83 -3.97
N ASP A 41 -14.61 -10.72 -3.39
CA ASP A 41 -14.60 -10.98 -1.94
C ASP A 41 -13.30 -11.65 -1.48
N MET A 42 -12.77 -12.60 -2.26
CA MET A 42 -11.49 -13.24 -1.95
C MET A 42 -10.34 -12.23 -2.01
N ALA A 43 -10.35 -11.34 -3.01
CA ALA A 43 -9.38 -10.28 -3.15
C ALA A 43 -9.47 -9.28 -1.97
N ALA A 44 -10.68 -8.91 -1.57
CA ALA A 44 -10.94 -8.03 -0.44
C ALA A 44 -10.43 -8.63 0.89
N ILE A 45 -10.70 -9.91 1.13
CA ILE A 45 -10.21 -10.65 2.29
C ILE A 45 -8.68 -10.74 2.26
N ALA A 46 -8.09 -11.09 1.11
CA ALA A 46 -6.64 -11.19 0.96
C ALA A 46 -5.93 -9.85 1.26
N LEU A 47 -6.46 -8.74 0.74
CA LEU A 47 -5.93 -7.40 1.00
C LEU A 47 -6.07 -7.04 2.47
N THR A 48 -7.24 -7.27 3.07
CA THR A 48 -7.51 -6.95 4.48
C THR A 48 -6.60 -7.74 5.43
N ILE A 49 -6.41 -9.04 5.18
CA ILE A 49 -5.49 -9.89 5.95
C ILE A 49 -4.06 -9.37 5.82
N SER A 50 -3.64 -9.06 4.59
CA SER A 50 -2.31 -8.53 4.34
C SER A 50 -2.05 -7.23 5.11
N GLN A 51 -2.96 -6.25 5.02
CA GLN A 51 -2.84 -4.98 5.73
C GLN A 51 -2.83 -5.17 7.26
N SER A 52 -3.65 -6.10 7.78
CA SER A 52 -3.66 -6.45 9.20
C SER A 52 -2.32 -7.01 9.66
N LEU A 53 -1.68 -7.86 8.86
CA LEU A 53 -0.36 -8.41 9.14
C LEU A 53 0.74 -7.35 9.07
N LEU A 54 0.67 -6.41 8.13
CA LEU A 54 1.59 -5.26 8.05
C LEU A 54 1.44 -4.35 9.27
N LEU A 55 0.21 -4.08 9.73
CA LEU A 55 -0.04 -3.35 10.97
C LEU A 55 0.53 -4.08 12.18
N LEU A 56 0.35 -5.40 12.28
CA LEU A 56 0.94 -6.21 13.36
C LEU A 56 2.46 -6.16 13.34
N PHE A 57 3.08 -6.27 12.17
CA PHE A 57 4.52 -6.13 11.99
C PHE A 57 4.99 -4.73 12.42
N GLY A 58 4.30 -3.68 11.98
CA GLY A 58 4.59 -2.31 12.36
C GLY A 58 4.52 -2.11 13.87
N TRP A 59 3.48 -2.67 14.49
CA TRP A 59 3.20 -2.57 15.92
C TRP A 59 4.26 -3.26 16.78
N ARG A 60 4.76 -4.43 16.34
CA ARG A 60 5.86 -5.14 16.99
C ARG A 60 7.17 -4.35 16.96
N ASN A 61 7.34 -3.47 15.98
CA ASN A 61 8.55 -2.67 15.78
C ASN A 61 8.36 -1.18 16.13
N ARG A 62 7.26 -0.82 16.82
CA ARG A 62 6.90 0.58 17.17
C ARG A 62 7.91 1.32 18.03
N HIS A 63 8.85 0.61 18.66
CA HIS A 63 9.96 1.20 19.41
C HIS A 63 10.93 1.97 18.51
N GLN A 64 10.96 1.66 17.21
CA GLN A 64 11.74 2.40 16.23
C GLN A 64 10.96 3.66 15.79
N PRO A 65 11.56 4.88 15.84
CA PRO A 65 10.85 6.11 15.51
C PRO A 65 10.20 6.13 14.12
N ALA A 66 10.88 5.55 13.12
CA ALA A 66 10.38 5.47 11.76
C ALA A 66 9.09 4.62 11.62
N PHE A 67 8.88 3.68 12.55
CA PHE A 67 7.71 2.81 12.53
C PHE A 67 6.42 3.51 12.95
N SER A 68 6.49 4.63 13.68
CA SER A 68 5.31 5.44 13.97
C SER A 68 4.70 6.02 12.68
N LEU A 69 5.52 6.46 11.73
CA LEU A 69 5.05 6.91 10.42
C LEU A 69 4.50 5.73 9.61
N LEU A 70 5.23 4.61 9.54
CA LEU A 70 4.75 3.41 8.84
C LEU A 70 3.37 2.97 9.35
N LEU A 71 3.19 2.90 10.67
CA LEU A 71 1.92 2.54 11.29
C LEU A 71 0.82 3.54 10.98
N LEU A 72 1.11 4.84 11.03
CA LEU A 72 0.12 5.87 10.73
C LEU A 72 -0.40 5.76 9.29
N GLY A 73 0.50 5.61 8.32
CA GLY A 73 0.11 5.47 6.91
C GLY A 73 -0.59 4.13 6.62
N LEU A 74 -0.09 3.02 7.19
CA LEU A 74 -0.75 1.71 7.09
C LEU A 74 -2.15 1.73 7.70
N PHE A 75 -2.31 2.39 8.85
CA PHE A 75 -3.61 2.48 9.53
C PHE A 75 -4.60 3.33 8.73
N ALA A 76 -4.14 4.44 8.15
CA ALA A 76 -4.96 5.26 7.25
C ALA A 76 -5.46 4.44 6.05
N ASN A 77 -4.57 3.73 5.36
CA ASN A 77 -4.94 2.86 4.24
C ASN A 77 -5.87 1.72 4.69
N PHE A 78 -5.57 1.07 5.81
CA PHE A 78 -6.41 -0.01 6.34
C PHE A 78 -7.83 0.46 6.67
N LEU A 79 -7.98 1.64 7.27
CA LEU A 79 -9.28 2.22 7.60
C LEU A 79 -10.11 2.46 6.34
N VAL A 80 -9.50 3.01 5.29
CA VAL A 80 -10.15 3.19 3.98
C VAL A 80 -10.56 1.83 3.41
N ILE A 81 -9.64 0.86 3.35
CA ILE A 81 -9.87 -0.46 2.76
C ILE A 81 -11.05 -1.16 3.46
N VAL A 82 -11.03 -1.27 4.78
CA VAL A 82 -12.07 -1.98 5.54
C VAL A 82 -13.42 -1.25 5.46
N SER A 83 -13.41 0.08 5.47
CA SER A 83 -14.65 0.89 5.41
C SER A 83 -15.30 0.90 4.03
N ASN A 84 -14.62 0.41 2.98
CA ASN A 84 -15.11 0.39 1.59
C ASN A 84 -15.20 -1.04 1.03
N GLY A 85 -15.43 -2.04 1.88
CA GLY A 85 -15.67 -3.43 1.45
C GLY A 85 -14.39 -4.23 1.17
N GLY A 86 -13.26 -3.83 1.75
CA GLY A 86 -12.00 -4.58 1.75
C GLY A 86 -11.11 -4.38 0.52
N LEU A 87 -11.47 -3.49 -0.40
CA LEU A 87 -10.63 -3.04 -1.52
C LEU A 87 -10.34 -1.53 -1.41
N MET A 88 -9.29 -1.08 -2.08
CA MET A 88 -8.95 0.34 -2.11
C MET A 88 -9.90 1.07 -3.09
N PRO A 89 -10.65 2.09 -2.67
CA PRO A 89 -11.53 2.81 -3.57
C PRO A 89 -10.72 3.77 -4.46
N MET A 90 -11.04 3.80 -5.74
CA MET A 90 -10.50 4.71 -6.73
C MET A 90 -11.65 5.46 -7.42
N SER A 91 -11.57 6.78 -7.49
CA SER A 91 -12.61 7.58 -8.11
C SER A 91 -12.58 7.49 -9.65
N PRO A 92 -13.72 7.71 -10.33
CA PRO A 92 -13.74 7.80 -11.79
C PRO A 92 -12.81 8.88 -12.35
N THR A 93 -12.64 9.99 -11.61
CA THR A 93 -11.73 11.07 -11.97
C THR A 93 -10.27 10.64 -11.91
N THR A 94 -9.86 9.88 -10.89
CA THR A 94 -8.53 9.29 -10.80
C THR A 94 -8.31 8.26 -11.91
N LEU A 95 -9.29 7.37 -12.15
CA LEU A 95 -9.19 6.35 -13.20
C LEU A 95 -9.02 6.97 -14.60
N ALA A 96 -9.78 8.02 -14.91
CA ALA A 96 -9.69 8.74 -16.18
C ALA A 96 -8.31 9.42 -16.39
N ALA A 97 -7.56 9.69 -15.33
CA ALA A 97 -6.19 10.21 -15.44
C ALA A 97 -5.15 9.10 -15.72
N LEU A 98 -5.48 7.83 -15.39
CA LEU A 98 -4.59 6.67 -15.53
C LEU A 98 -4.73 5.96 -16.89
N VAL A 99 -5.95 5.89 -17.43
CA VAL A 99 -6.24 5.11 -18.65
C VAL A 99 -6.97 5.97 -19.70
N SER A 100 -7.05 5.48 -20.94
CA SER A 100 -7.85 6.14 -21.98
C SER A 100 -9.34 6.14 -21.63
N ALA A 101 -10.09 7.13 -22.12
CA ALA A 101 -11.53 7.24 -21.88
C ALA A 101 -12.29 5.97 -22.33
N GLU A 102 -11.92 5.40 -23.48
CA GLU A 102 -12.49 4.15 -23.99
C GLU A 102 -12.30 2.99 -23.01
N ARG A 103 -11.12 2.92 -22.38
CA ARG A 103 -10.81 1.87 -21.40
C ARG A 103 -11.53 2.13 -20.09
N ALA A 104 -11.53 3.37 -19.59
CA ALA A 104 -12.27 3.76 -18.39
C ALA A 104 -13.77 3.41 -18.48
N ALA A 105 -14.37 3.56 -19.67
CA ALA A 105 -15.78 3.24 -19.92
C ALA A 105 -16.13 1.75 -19.82
N THR A 106 -15.13 0.86 -19.73
CA THR A 106 -15.36 -0.58 -19.55
C THR A 106 -15.71 -0.97 -18.12
N TRP A 107 -15.49 -0.09 -17.14
CA TRP A 107 -15.80 -0.32 -15.73
C TRP A 107 -16.97 0.53 -15.26
N GLN A 108 -17.83 -0.07 -14.44
CA GLN A 108 -18.93 0.58 -13.75
C GLN A 108 -18.60 0.78 -12.26
N SER A 109 -19.36 1.67 -11.62
CA SER A 109 -19.27 1.87 -10.17
C SER A 109 -19.50 0.55 -9.44
N GLY A 110 -18.56 0.18 -8.56
CA GLY A 110 -18.55 -1.08 -7.84
C GLY A 110 -17.62 -2.13 -8.44
N ASP A 111 -17.18 -1.98 -9.68
CA ASP A 111 -16.31 -2.98 -10.33
C ASP A 111 -14.89 -2.94 -9.77
N ARG A 112 -14.27 -4.12 -9.68
CA ARG A 112 -12.83 -4.24 -9.46
C ARG A 112 -12.08 -3.93 -10.76
N ILE A 113 -11.12 -3.01 -10.70
CA ILE A 113 -10.41 -2.51 -11.88
C ILE A 113 -9.33 -3.52 -12.27
N ALA A 114 -9.45 -4.13 -13.45
CA ALA A 114 -8.40 -4.98 -14.05
C ALA A 114 -7.72 -5.97 -13.09
N GLN A 115 -8.45 -6.52 -12.11
CA GLN A 115 -7.95 -7.45 -11.09
C GLN A 115 -6.88 -6.86 -10.16
N THR A 116 -6.80 -5.53 -10.06
CA THR A 116 -5.96 -4.85 -9.09
C THR A 116 -6.61 -4.86 -7.71
N LYS A 117 -5.93 -4.24 -6.75
CA LYS A 117 -6.43 -3.97 -5.39
C LYS A 117 -7.55 -2.92 -5.36
N ASP A 118 -7.89 -2.32 -6.51
CA ASP A 118 -8.72 -1.12 -6.58
C ASP A 118 -10.14 -1.42 -7.06
N ARG A 119 -11.11 -0.76 -6.42
CA ARG A 119 -12.52 -0.78 -6.80
C ARG A 119 -12.94 0.61 -7.26
N LEU A 120 -13.63 0.69 -8.41
CA LEU A 120 -14.15 1.94 -8.92
C LEU A 120 -15.33 2.40 -8.05
N LEU A 121 -15.17 3.51 -7.33
CA LEU A 121 -16.18 4.04 -6.41
C LEU A 121 -16.23 5.57 -6.52
N PRO A 122 -17.41 6.17 -6.75
CA PRO A 122 -17.59 7.63 -6.70
C PRO A 122 -17.19 8.19 -5.32
N GLU A 123 -16.72 9.44 -5.30
CA GLU A 123 -16.28 10.07 -4.04
C GLU A 123 -17.43 10.14 -3.02
N GLU A 124 -18.67 10.28 -3.48
CA GLU A 124 -19.87 10.36 -2.63
C GLU A 124 -20.20 9.03 -1.93
N GLN A 125 -19.74 7.91 -2.48
CA GLN A 125 -19.93 6.57 -1.92
C GLN A 125 -18.69 6.08 -1.16
N THR A 126 -17.60 6.85 -1.19
CA THR A 126 -16.32 6.46 -0.62
C THR A 126 -16.19 6.96 0.82
N HIS A 127 -16.12 6.03 1.77
CA HIS A 127 -15.76 6.35 3.14
C HIS A 127 -14.29 6.76 3.20
N PHE A 128 -14.00 7.91 3.83
CA PHE A 128 -12.65 8.49 3.90
C PHE A 128 -12.03 8.79 2.53
N ALA A 129 -12.81 9.31 1.58
CA ALA A 129 -12.37 9.66 0.22
C ALA A 129 -11.12 10.55 0.13
N ILE A 130 -10.81 11.33 1.16
CA ILE A 130 -9.58 12.15 1.22
C ILE A 130 -8.32 11.29 1.36
N LEU A 131 -8.45 10.11 1.98
CA LEU A 131 -7.37 9.16 2.26
C LEU A 131 -7.30 8.03 1.23
N SER A 132 -8.17 7.99 0.23
CA SER A 132 -8.15 6.97 -0.82
C SER A 132 -7.10 7.27 -1.91
N ASP A 133 -7.01 6.39 -2.92
CA ASP A 133 -6.10 6.54 -4.05
C ASP A 133 -6.61 7.68 -4.95
N ARG A 134 -6.22 8.90 -4.61
CA ARG A 134 -6.65 10.16 -5.26
C ARG A 134 -5.55 10.83 -6.06
N PHE A 135 -4.29 10.57 -5.72
CA PHE A 135 -3.15 11.19 -6.40
C PHE A 135 -2.67 10.30 -7.52
N VAL A 136 -2.24 10.90 -8.63
CA VAL A 136 -1.70 10.19 -9.79
C VAL A 136 -0.30 10.70 -10.05
N LEU A 137 0.63 9.79 -10.33
CA LEU A 137 1.97 10.19 -10.72
C LEU A 137 1.96 10.93 -12.06
N PRO A 138 2.81 11.96 -12.23
CA PRO A 138 2.93 12.66 -13.50
C PRO A 138 3.31 11.72 -14.65
N LYS A 139 2.73 11.94 -15.83
CA LYS A 139 2.94 11.08 -17.02
C LYS A 139 4.41 10.92 -17.44
N TRP A 140 5.26 11.91 -17.15
CA TRP A 140 6.68 11.88 -17.48
C TRP A 140 7.48 10.85 -16.65
N THR A 141 6.90 10.31 -15.57
CA THR A 141 7.54 9.25 -14.77
C THR A 141 7.52 7.88 -15.46
N GLY A 142 6.71 7.71 -16.51
CA GLY A 142 6.52 6.42 -17.19
C GLY A 142 5.66 5.42 -16.43
N TYR A 143 5.15 5.78 -15.24
CA TYR A 143 4.29 4.93 -14.41
C TYR A 143 2.88 5.53 -14.29
N THR A 144 1.87 4.71 -14.55
CA THR A 144 0.44 5.06 -14.35
C THR A 144 -0.05 4.42 -13.05
N VAL A 145 0.29 5.03 -11.93
CA VAL A 145 -0.05 4.53 -10.59
C VAL A 145 -0.80 5.62 -9.84
N ALA A 146 -1.91 5.26 -9.22
CA ALA A 146 -2.55 6.07 -8.20
C ALA A 146 -2.04 5.69 -6.82
N TYR A 147 -1.99 6.68 -5.93
CA TYR A 147 -1.51 6.52 -4.56
C TYR A 147 -2.29 7.42 -3.60
N SER A 148 -2.24 7.06 -2.32
CA SER A 148 -2.92 7.78 -1.25
C SER A 148 -1.98 8.67 -0.42
N VAL A 149 -2.57 9.49 0.47
CA VAL A 149 -1.80 10.18 1.53
C VAL A 149 -1.12 9.15 2.45
N GLY A 150 -1.80 8.03 2.72
CA GLY A 150 -1.24 6.94 3.53
C GLY A 150 0.02 6.36 2.90
N ASP A 151 0.04 6.17 1.58
CA ASP A 151 1.23 5.71 0.85
C ASP A 151 2.41 6.68 0.97
N CYS A 152 2.15 7.99 0.90
CA CYS A 152 3.19 9.00 1.14
C CYS A 152 3.77 8.89 2.56
N ILE A 153 2.92 8.73 3.58
CA ILE A 153 3.35 8.59 4.97
C ILE A 153 4.16 7.29 5.16
N ILE A 154 3.72 6.18 4.55
CA ILE A 154 4.45 4.91 4.54
C ILE A 154 5.82 5.11 3.89
N ALA A 155 5.88 5.74 2.72
CA ALA A 155 7.13 5.99 2.01
C ALA A 155 8.10 6.85 2.83
N LEU A 156 7.62 7.89 3.51
CA LEU A 156 8.42 8.71 4.42
C LEU A 156 8.94 7.90 5.62
N GLY A 157 8.11 7.04 6.20
CA GLY A 157 8.50 6.13 7.28
C GLY A 157 9.58 5.14 6.83
N ALA A 158 9.40 4.52 5.66
CA ALA A 158 10.38 3.61 5.06
C ALA A 158 11.70 4.32 4.76
N PHE A 159 11.64 5.53 4.17
CA PHE A 159 12.82 6.35 3.90
C PHE A 159 13.57 6.69 5.19
N TRP A 160 12.87 7.15 6.23
CA TRP A 160 13.49 7.44 7.52
C TRP A 160 14.12 6.18 8.13
N PHE A 161 13.44 5.03 8.08
CA PHE A 161 14.01 3.78 8.60
C PHE A 161 15.34 3.43 7.91
N LEU A 162 15.36 3.46 6.57
CA LEU A 162 16.55 3.14 5.78
C LEU A 162 17.66 4.18 5.98
N TRP A 163 17.31 5.47 6.00
CA TRP A 163 18.26 6.55 6.25
C TRP A 163 18.89 6.45 7.65
N GLY A 164 18.07 6.12 8.65
CA GLY A 164 18.52 5.91 10.03
C GLY A 164 19.48 4.73 10.16
N ALA A 165 19.25 3.65 9.42
CA ALA A 165 20.13 2.48 9.38
C ALA A 165 21.51 2.77 8.75
N GLY A 166 21.63 3.83 7.95
CA GLY A 166 22.88 4.26 7.32
C GLY A 166 23.83 5.05 8.23
N LYS A 167 23.40 5.45 9.44
CA LYS A 167 24.23 6.27 10.33
C LYS A 167 25.38 5.44 10.93
N PRO A 168 26.66 5.83 10.76
CA PRO A 168 27.76 5.21 11.49
C PRO A 168 27.60 5.52 12.98
N GLN A 169 27.55 4.49 13.82
CA GLN A 169 27.53 4.69 15.26
C GLN A 169 28.94 5.03 15.76
N PRO A 170 29.08 6.02 16.68
CA PRO A 170 30.34 6.26 17.34
C PRO A 170 30.73 5.00 18.13
N VAL A 171 31.99 4.58 17.97
CA VAL A 171 32.59 3.45 18.69
C VAL A 171 32.84 3.83 20.14
#